data_AF-A0A957HFS0-F1
#
_entry.id   AF-A0A957HFS0-F1
#
_cell.length_a   1.000
_cell.length_b   1.000
_cell.length_c   1.000
_cell.angle_alpha   90.00
_cell.angle_beta   90.00
_cell.angle_gamma   90.00
#
_symmetry.space_group_name_H-M   'P 1'
#
loop_
_entity.id
_entity.type
_entity.pdbx_description
1 polymer ?
#
loop_
_entity_poly.entity_id
_entity_poly.type
_entity_poly.pdbx_seq_one_letter_code
_entity_poly.pdbx_strand_id
1 'polypeptide(L)'
;MAETKRFKVINPPLSIRKEANGDKIAETLKYGAEITVDPDSRTEAGGYVWWKHDKGWSAEKAVWTNNRYMVEISDSASDEPRTFEVAVSSLSIREEAGGARKSEKLYRGDVITTVPGSRTVDGRYIWWQHDRGWSAETTVDGRIIYMKEIFERTQSGDEGTEGTIEAPKAPTPPEHPEGKVVMGVVEGVKARYSASLNPNLGYIRTMRKGETVTADFDTLTFADNYWWVKHDIGWSAWQNVDGSEVYLAVPGSIPGVLIIGENGPREEDLPGLSSMILRLPVDLKNIQWFQYFGNNVFAYQYGKKYNYDGYSQGLHGGLDLGNSIRSGVPIYAGVHAKYDGLDTARAGNFRVRLRTDDDYLLIYQHIINPRAFQPGEEITPDTVIAEIQTTAQGGSDHLHFEIRLLRKWIINPLLLMPDEMVNSITDKFNPAQLRTNNVTDSELFYFYKAADWTKWTTPLEQPIIELAADP
;
A
#
# COMPACT_ATOMS: atom_id res chain seq x y z
N MET A 1 -14.39 44.54 34.02
CA MET A 1 -14.98 43.44 33.24
C MET A 1 -13.97 42.32 33.26
N ALA A 2 -14.39 41.08 33.54
CA ALA A 2 -13.47 39.95 33.49
C ALA A 2 -12.90 39.85 32.06
N GLU A 3 -11.59 39.67 31.97
CA GLU A 3 -10.90 39.57 30.69
C GLU A 3 -11.38 38.31 29.96
N THR A 4 -11.86 38.48 28.74
CA THR A 4 -12.45 37.38 27.98
C THR A 4 -11.36 36.68 27.18
N LYS A 5 -11.09 35.40 27.46
CA LYS A 5 -10.12 34.61 26.69
C LYS A 5 -10.74 34.01 25.45
N ARG A 6 -10.03 34.07 24.32
CA ARG A 6 -10.46 33.47 23.05
C ARG A 6 -9.43 32.44 22.58
N PHE A 7 -9.91 31.33 22.03
CA PHE A 7 -9.08 30.26 21.49
C PHE A 7 -9.48 29.91 20.06
N LYS A 8 -8.51 29.62 19.19
CA LYS A 8 -8.73 29.07 17.85
C LYS A 8 -8.29 27.61 17.80
N VAL A 9 -9.13 26.73 17.25
CA VAL A 9 -8.81 25.30 17.08
C VAL A 9 -7.86 25.11 15.90
N ILE A 10 -6.70 24.49 16.16
CA ILE A 10 -5.63 24.28 15.18
C ILE A 10 -5.40 22.80 14.85
N ASN A 11 -6.02 21.87 15.58
CA ASN A 11 -5.88 20.42 15.33
C ASN A 11 -7.20 19.65 15.59
N PRO A 12 -8.11 19.56 14.59
CA PRO A 12 -9.38 18.83 14.72
C PRO A 12 -9.23 17.30 14.50
N PRO A 13 -10.29 16.52 14.78
CA PRO A 13 -11.52 16.92 15.46
C PRO A 13 -11.27 17.10 16.97
N LEU A 14 -11.55 18.29 17.50
CA LEU A 14 -11.41 18.54 18.93
C LEU A 14 -12.72 18.20 19.62
N SER A 15 -12.68 17.20 20.49
CA SER A 15 -13.90 16.72 21.17
C SER A 15 -14.32 17.69 22.27
N ILE A 16 -15.61 17.97 22.35
CA ILE A 16 -16.21 18.70 23.45
C ILE A 16 -16.65 17.70 24.52
N ARG A 17 -16.49 18.03 25.80
CA ARG A 17 -16.84 17.17 26.95
C ARG A 17 -17.74 17.89 27.95
N LYS A 18 -18.46 17.12 28.77
CA LYS A 18 -19.34 17.67 29.83
C LYS A 18 -18.55 18.35 30.95
N GLU A 19 -17.38 17.82 31.26
CA GLU A 19 -16.42 18.30 32.27
C GLU A 19 -14.99 18.05 31.77
N ALA A 20 -13.99 18.64 32.42
CA ALA A 20 -12.59 18.40 32.09
C ALA A 20 -12.26 16.90 32.21
N ASN A 21 -11.78 16.30 31.11
CA ASN A 21 -11.54 14.85 30.98
C ASN A 21 -12.78 13.93 31.17
N GLY A 22 -14.01 14.47 31.25
CA GLY A 22 -15.23 13.68 31.40
C GLY A 22 -15.80 13.14 30.09
N ASP A 23 -17.06 12.71 30.07
CA ASP A 23 -17.65 12.14 28.86
C ASP A 23 -17.70 13.12 27.68
N LYS A 24 -17.41 12.59 26.48
CA LYS A 24 -17.57 13.30 25.21
C LYS A 24 -19.05 13.59 24.94
N ILE A 25 -19.35 14.82 24.54
CA ILE A 25 -20.66 15.14 23.94
C ILE A 25 -20.61 14.90 22.43
N ALA A 26 -21.76 14.72 21.78
CA ALA A 26 -21.83 14.35 20.36
C ALA A 26 -21.17 15.36 19.39
N GLU A 27 -20.86 16.56 19.87
CA GLU A 27 -20.27 17.63 19.08
C GLU A 27 -18.73 17.65 19.12
N THR A 28 -18.13 18.22 18.07
CA THR A 28 -16.69 18.47 17.98
C THR A 28 -16.45 19.86 17.42
N LEU A 29 -15.40 20.52 17.88
CA LEU A 29 -14.93 21.76 17.29
C LEU A 29 -14.09 21.44 16.04
N LYS A 30 -14.35 22.22 15.00
CA LYS A 30 -13.71 22.11 13.68
C LYS A 30 -12.43 22.94 13.64
N TYR A 31 -11.54 22.67 12.68
CA TYR A 31 -10.39 23.52 12.43
C TYR A 31 -10.83 24.97 12.20
N GLY A 32 -10.11 25.91 12.80
CA GLY A 32 -10.37 27.34 12.71
C GLY A 32 -11.59 27.81 13.50
N ALA A 33 -12.28 26.94 14.23
CA ALA A 33 -13.34 27.37 15.15
C ALA A 33 -12.73 28.27 16.23
N GLU A 34 -13.31 29.45 16.41
CA GLU A 34 -12.96 30.35 17.51
C GLU A 34 -14.00 30.17 18.62
N ILE A 35 -13.52 29.98 19.85
CA ILE A 35 -14.35 29.85 21.05
C ILE A 35 -13.94 30.88 22.09
N THR A 36 -14.93 31.36 22.83
CA THR A 36 -14.70 32.14 24.04
C THR A 36 -14.75 31.22 25.24
N VAL A 37 -13.75 31.28 26.10
CA VAL A 37 -13.65 30.44 27.30
C VAL A 37 -13.79 31.27 28.57
N ASP A 38 -14.22 30.62 29.64
CA ASP A 38 -14.16 31.15 31.00
C ASP A 38 -12.69 31.18 31.46
N PRO A 39 -12.08 32.36 31.70
CA PRO A 39 -10.67 32.47 32.04
C PRO A 39 -10.31 31.75 33.35
N ASP A 40 -11.26 31.61 34.27
CA ASP A 40 -11.05 30.97 35.57
C ASP A 40 -11.26 29.44 35.50
N SER A 41 -11.66 28.92 34.34
CA SER A 41 -11.94 27.50 34.16
C SER A 41 -10.71 26.64 33.85
N ARG A 42 -9.52 27.24 33.64
CA ARG A 42 -8.30 26.50 33.28
C ARG A 42 -8.05 25.40 34.30
N THR A 43 -8.01 24.15 33.85
CA THR A 43 -7.72 23.02 34.72
C THR A 43 -6.92 21.93 34.01
N GLU A 44 -6.09 21.22 34.75
CA GLU A 44 -5.31 20.09 34.23
C GLU A 44 -5.93 18.78 34.69
N ALA A 45 -6.36 17.96 33.73
CA ALA A 45 -7.02 16.69 34.00
C ALA A 45 -6.73 15.67 32.89
N GLY A 46 -6.47 14.42 33.26
CA GLY A 46 -6.23 13.34 32.28
C GLY A 46 -5.02 13.55 31.36
N GLY A 47 -4.03 14.35 31.77
CA GLY A 47 -2.86 14.67 30.95
C GLY A 47 -3.08 15.78 29.91
N TYR A 48 -4.13 16.60 30.07
CA TYR A 48 -4.41 17.75 29.19
C TYR A 48 -4.74 19.00 30.01
N VAL A 49 -4.49 20.18 29.41
CA VAL A 49 -5.01 21.47 29.87
C VAL A 49 -6.38 21.68 29.23
N TRP A 50 -7.41 21.93 30.04
CA TRP A 50 -8.81 22.08 29.63
C TRP A 50 -9.31 23.49 29.89
N TRP A 51 -10.23 23.92 29.02
CA TRP A 51 -10.97 25.18 29.16
C TRP A 51 -12.46 24.95 28.97
N LYS A 52 -13.27 25.65 29.77
CA LYS A 52 -14.73 25.66 29.68
C LYS A 52 -15.19 26.78 28.75
N HIS A 53 -16.09 26.47 27.84
CA HIS A 53 -16.78 27.39 26.96
C HIS A 53 -18.29 27.10 26.98
N ASP A 54 -19.08 27.89 26.25
CA ASP A 54 -20.55 27.80 26.17
C ASP A 54 -21.09 26.39 25.81
N LYS A 55 -20.33 25.61 25.02
CA LYS A 55 -20.70 24.25 24.60
C LYS A 55 -20.18 23.13 25.50
N GLY A 56 -19.31 23.41 26.47
CA GLY A 56 -18.70 22.39 27.33
C GLY A 56 -17.21 22.62 27.58
N TRP A 57 -16.42 21.55 27.59
CA TRP A 57 -14.99 21.57 27.86
C TRP A 57 -14.20 21.04 26.68
N SER A 58 -13.13 21.75 26.30
CA SER A 58 -12.21 21.34 25.24
C SER A 58 -10.75 21.43 25.70
N ALA A 59 -9.92 20.50 25.24
CA ALA A 59 -8.50 20.49 25.56
C ALA A 59 -7.74 21.54 24.74
N GLU A 60 -6.92 22.38 25.38
CA GLU A 60 -5.98 23.27 24.70
C GLU A 60 -4.76 22.50 24.20
N LYS A 61 -4.13 21.73 25.10
CA LYS A 61 -2.88 21.02 24.84
C LYS A 61 -2.75 19.79 25.72
N ALA A 62 -1.93 18.84 25.29
CA ALA A 62 -1.45 17.78 26.17
C ALA A 62 -0.39 18.32 27.13
N VAL A 63 -0.36 17.82 28.37
CA VAL A 63 0.62 18.22 29.40
C VAL A 63 2.01 17.66 29.08
N TRP A 64 2.07 16.42 28.58
CA TRP A 64 3.33 15.68 28.41
C TRP A 64 3.94 15.78 27.01
N THR A 65 3.26 16.43 26.06
CA THR A 65 3.72 16.53 24.68
C THR A 65 3.50 17.95 24.16
N ASN A 66 4.21 18.33 23.10
CA ASN A 66 4.00 19.61 22.42
C ASN A 66 2.74 19.64 21.55
N ASN A 67 1.84 18.66 21.69
CA ASN A 67 0.59 18.62 20.94
C ASN A 67 -0.38 19.68 21.47
N ARG A 68 -0.60 20.72 20.67
CA ARG A 68 -1.64 21.72 20.86
C ARG A 68 -2.84 21.44 19.96
N TYR A 69 -4.02 21.64 20.52
CA TYR A 69 -5.31 21.54 19.85
C TYR A 69 -5.94 22.91 19.65
N MET A 70 -5.69 23.83 20.58
CA MET A 70 -6.11 25.23 20.50
C MET A 70 -4.95 26.16 20.78
N VAL A 71 -5.05 27.37 20.27
CA VAL A 71 -4.13 28.47 20.56
C VAL A 71 -4.91 29.67 21.03
N GLU A 72 -4.41 30.34 22.06
CA GLU A 72 -5.01 31.57 22.57
C GLU A 72 -4.84 32.70 21.53
N ILE A 73 -5.93 33.41 21.25
CA ILE A 73 -6.01 34.52 20.31
C ILE A 73 -6.67 35.75 20.96
N SER A 74 -6.58 35.85 22.30
CA SER A 74 -7.17 36.93 23.09
C SER A 74 -6.62 38.31 22.69
N ASP A 75 -5.33 38.37 22.39
CA ASP A 75 -4.63 39.61 22.00
C ASP A 75 -4.70 39.89 20.50
N SER A 76 -5.10 38.90 19.69
CA SER A 76 -5.25 39.08 18.25
C SER A 76 -6.53 39.83 17.97
N ALA A 77 -6.43 41.15 17.75
CA ALA A 77 -7.51 41.90 17.16
C ALA A 77 -7.92 41.21 15.84
N SER A 78 -9.23 41.10 15.58
CA SER A 78 -9.73 40.46 14.34
C SER A 78 -9.15 41.08 13.07
N ASP A 79 -8.63 42.29 13.19
CA ASP A 79 -8.23 43.17 12.12
C ASP A 79 -6.70 43.19 11.92
N GLU A 80 -5.91 42.39 12.65
CA GLU A 80 -4.47 42.32 12.40
C GLU A 80 -4.11 41.45 11.17
N PRO A 81 -2.98 41.75 10.49
CA PRO A 81 -2.42 40.83 9.49
C PRO A 81 -2.15 39.47 10.11
N ARG A 82 -2.45 38.39 9.39
CA ARG A 82 -2.14 37.03 9.82
C ARG A 82 -1.19 36.38 8.84
N THR A 83 -0.31 35.52 9.35
CA THR A 83 0.65 34.79 8.54
C THR A 83 0.18 33.35 8.37
N PHE A 84 0.23 32.82 7.15
CA PHE A 84 -0.21 31.47 6.84
C PHE A 84 0.84 30.73 6.03
N GLU A 85 1.00 29.42 6.30
CA GLU A 85 1.74 28.47 5.48
C GLU A 85 0.78 27.60 4.65
N VAL A 86 1.06 27.41 3.37
CA VAL A 86 0.23 26.54 2.50
C VAL A 86 0.44 25.07 2.83
N ALA A 87 -0.66 24.36 3.15
CA ALA A 87 -0.67 22.97 3.59
C ALA A 87 -0.95 21.95 2.46
N VAL A 88 -1.38 22.41 1.28
CA VAL A 88 -1.70 21.56 0.11
C VAL A 88 -0.62 21.67 -0.96
N SER A 89 -0.51 20.67 -1.86
CA SER A 89 0.52 20.65 -2.90
C SER A 89 0.48 21.88 -3.81
N SER A 90 -0.72 22.36 -4.13
CA SER A 90 -0.93 23.65 -4.78
C SER A 90 -2.26 24.28 -4.34
N LEU A 91 -2.26 25.60 -4.21
CA LEU A 91 -3.41 26.40 -3.83
C LEU A 91 -3.62 27.51 -4.88
N SER A 92 -4.86 27.64 -5.35
CA SER A 92 -5.21 28.65 -6.35
C SER A 92 -5.33 30.03 -5.72
N ILE A 93 -4.77 31.03 -6.38
CA ILE A 93 -4.97 32.45 -6.06
C ILE A 93 -6.12 32.98 -6.93
N ARG A 94 -6.97 33.84 -6.37
CA ARG A 94 -8.12 34.46 -7.05
C ARG A 94 -8.07 35.98 -7.02
N GLU A 95 -8.81 36.61 -7.92
CA GLU A 95 -8.92 38.08 -7.99
C GLU A 95 -9.73 38.65 -6.82
N GLU A 96 -10.76 37.93 -6.39
CA GLU A 96 -11.60 38.19 -5.22
C GLU A 96 -11.97 36.88 -4.51
N ALA A 97 -12.55 36.94 -3.30
CA ALA A 97 -13.05 35.76 -2.61
C ALA A 97 -14.05 35.01 -3.50
N GLY A 98 -13.74 33.76 -3.85
CA GLY A 98 -14.56 32.93 -4.75
C GLY A 98 -14.53 33.29 -6.24
N GLY A 99 -13.93 34.41 -6.64
CA GLY A 99 -13.93 34.95 -8.01
C GLY A 99 -13.04 34.20 -9.01
N ALA A 100 -12.65 34.83 -10.12
CA ALA A 100 -11.83 34.19 -11.15
C ALA A 100 -10.46 33.74 -10.61
N ARG A 101 -9.94 32.61 -11.11
CA ARG A 101 -8.59 32.14 -10.77
C ARG A 101 -7.55 32.95 -11.53
N LYS A 102 -6.51 33.37 -10.83
CA LYS A 102 -5.28 33.87 -11.46
C LYS A 102 -4.46 32.69 -12.00
N SER A 103 -3.57 32.97 -12.95
CA SER A 103 -2.63 31.98 -13.49
C SER A 103 -1.61 31.50 -12.45
N GLU A 104 -1.27 32.36 -11.50
CA GLU A 104 -0.39 32.07 -10.38
C GLU A 104 -1.01 31.11 -9.34
N LYS A 105 -0.14 30.38 -8.65
CA LYS A 105 -0.49 29.51 -7.53
C LYS A 105 0.46 29.72 -6.37
N LEU A 106 0.01 29.33 -5.19
CA LEU A 106 0.86 29.03 -4.05
C LEU A 106 1.13 27.53 -4.00
N TYR A 107 2.29 27.14 -3.50
CA TYR A 107 2.72 25.75 -3.33
C TYR A 107 2.92 25.42 -1.86
N ARG A 108 2.94 24.13 -1.52
CA ARG A 108 3.14 23.67 -0.14
C ARG A 108 4.42 24.30 0.45
N GLY A 109 4.29 24.90 1.63
CA GLY A 109 5.38 25.59 2.32
C GLY A 109 5.51 27.08 1.99
N ASP A 110 4.80 27.59 0.97
CA ASP A 110 4.72 29.03 0.75
C ASP A 110 4.11 29.72 1.97
N VAL A 111 4.72 30.82 2.39
CA VAL A 111 4.24 31.66 3.49
C VAL A 111 3.67 32.95 2.93
N ILE A 112 2.47 33.31 3.35
CA ILE A 112 1.80 34.56 2.98
C ILE A 112 1.39 35.35 4.22
N THR A 113 1.36 36.68 4.09
CA THR A 113 0.77 37.57 5.10
C THR A 113 -0.50 38.19 4.53
N THR A 114 -1.59 38.13 5.30
CA THR A 114 -2.91 38.57 4.85
C THR A 114 -3.13 40.04 5.11
N VAL A 115 -4.01 40.66 4.34
CA VAL A 115 -4.49 42.01 4.59
C VAL A 115 -5.33 42.02 5.88
N PRO A 116 -5.06 42.94 6.83
CA PRO A 116 -5.94 43.28 7.96
C PRO A 116 -7.44 43.18 7.67
N GLY A 117 -8.17 42.42 8.50
CA GLY A 117 -9.64 42.33 8.41
C GLY A 117 -10.20 41.71 7.12
N SER A 118 -9.35 41.15 6.24
CA SER A 118 -9.79 40.61 4.94
C SER A 118 -10.52 39.27 5.02
N ARG A 119 -10.60 38.65 6.21
CA ARG A 119 -11.27 37.38 6.38
C ARG A 119 -12.72 37.46 5.93
N THR A 120 -13.09 36.64 4.96
CA THR A 120 -14.49 36.55 4.53
C THR A 120 -14.90 35.10 4.27
N VAL A 121 -16.19 34.84 4.35
CA VAL A 121 -16.79 33.55 4.00
C VAL A 121 -17.51 33.73 2.69
N ASP A 122 -17.09 32.98 1.66
CA ASP A 122 -17.79 32.95 0.38
C ASP A 122 -17.89 31.51 -0.15
N GLY A 123 -19.12 31.14 -0.51
CA GLY A 123 -19.50 29.77 -0.84
C GLY A 123 -19.18 28.79 0.30
N ARG A 124 -18.38 27.76 -0.01
CA ARG A 124 -18.00 26.71 0.93
C ARG A 124 -16.64 26.94 1.60
N TYR A 125 -16.07 28.13 1.48
CA TYR A 125 -14.69 28.42 1.87
C TYR A 125 -14.57 29.66 2.76
N ILE A 126 -13.53 29.65 3.59
CA ILE A 126 -13.04 30.82 4.31
C ILE A 126 -11.86 31.36 3.51
N TRP A 127 -11.92 32.64 3.14
CA TRP A 127 -10.97 33.32 2.26
C TRP A 127 -10.19 34.40 3.01
N TRP A 128 -8.95 34.60 2.57
CA TRP A 128 -8.10 35.70 3.00
C TRP A 128 -7.50 36.40 1.79
N GLN A 129 -7.42 37.72 1.87
CA GLN A 129 -6.68 38.52 0.90
C GLN A 129 -5.23 38.61 1.32
N HIS A 130 -4.33 38.54 0.36
CA HIS A 130 -2.90 38.79 0.51
C HIS A 130 -2.42 39.58 -0.72
N ASP A 131 -1.16 39.99 -0.72
CA ASP A 131 -0.52 40.79 -1.78
C ASP A 131 -0.71 40.24 -3.22
N ARG A 132 -0.79 38.92 -3.37
CA ARG A 132 -0.96 38.25 -4.67
C ARG A 132 -2.41 38.01 -5.07
N GLY A 133 -3.38 38.17 -4.17
CA GLY A 133 -4.82 37.97 -4.44
C GLY A 133 -5.55 37.33 -3.26
N TRP A 134 -6.49 36.43 -3.54
CA TRP A 134 -7.30 35.75 -2.54
C TRP A 134 -7.07 34.24 -2.55
N SER A 135 -6.84 33.66 -1.37
CA SER A 135 -6.64 32.22 -1.21
C SER A 135 -7.54 31.68 -0.10
N ALA A 136 -8.02 30.44 -0.28
CA ALA A 136 -8.85 29.78 0.73
C ALA A 136 -7.96 29.28 1.87
N GLU A 137 -8.34 29.53 3.13
CA GLU A 137 -7.70 28.94 4.32
C GLU A 137 -8.21 27.50 4.53
N THR A 138 -9.53 27.33 4.54
CA THR A 138 -10.19 26.05 4.81
C THR A 138 -11.58 26.03 4.17
N THR A 139 -12.18 24.85 4.05
CA THR A 139 -13.62 24.75 3.86
C THR A 139 -14.37 25.15 5.14
N VAL A 140 -15.59 25.68 4.99
CA VAL A 140 -16.47 26.10 6.12
C VAL A 140 -16.78 24.93 7.08
N ASP A 141 -16.75 23.69 6.57
CA ASP A 141 -16.90 22.49 7.39
C ASP A 141 -15.61 22.01 8.07
N GLY A 142 -14.48 22.66 7.82
CA GLY A 142 -13.16 22.34 8.39
C GLY A 142 -12.54 21.04 7.86
N ARG A 143 -13.11 20.41 6.83
CA ARG A 143 -12.62 19.11 6.31
C ARG A 143 -11.36 19.22 5.48
N ILE A 144 -11.18 20.33 4.76
CA ILE A 144 -9.99 20.54 3.91
C ILE A 144 -9.32 21.83 4.36
N ILE A 145 -8.11 21.67 4.91
CA ILE A 145 -7.24 22.78 5.32
C ILE A 145 -6.27 23.06 4.18
N TYR A 146 -6.38 24.24 3.59
CA TYR A 146 -5.51 24.69 2.50
C TYR A 146 -4.31 25.48 3.04
N MET A 147 -4.51 26.26 4.11
CA MET A 147 -3.46 27.05 4.75
C MET A 147 -3.54 26.91 6.28
N LYS A 148 -2.37 26.91 6.93
CA LYS A 148 -2.23 26.85 8.38
C LYS A 148 -1.72 28.19 8.90
N GLU A 149 -2.41 28.76 9.87
CA GLU A 149 -1.97 30.01 10.50
C GLU A 149 -0.69 29.73 11.29
N ILE A 150 0.33 30.55 11.04
CA ILE A 150 1.59 30.53 11.78
C ILE A 150 1.43 31.51 12.93
N PHE A 151 1.26 30.97 14.12
CA PHE A 151 1.31 31.76 15.34
C PHE A 151 2.78 31.98 15.65
N GLU A 152 3.24 33.24 15.62
CA GLU A 152 4.51 33.58 16.24
C GLU A 152 4.45 33.06 17.67
N ARG A 153 5.47 32.29 18.10
CA ARG A 153 5.59 31.91 19.50
C ARG A 153 5.69 33.22 20.26
N THR A 154 4.58 33.70 20.83
CA THR A 154 4.63 34.68 21.88
C THR A 154 5.50 34.03 22.94
N GLN A 155 6.72 34.54 23.12
CA GLN A 155 7.55 34.22 24.27
C GLN A 155 6.78 34.75 25.47
N SER A 156 5.85 33.94 25.99
CA SER A 156 5.10 34.28 27.19
C SER A 156 6.12 34.36 28.31
N GLY A 157 6.40 35.58 28.78
CA GLY A 157 7.31 35.88 29.90
C GLY A 157 6.77 35.43 31.25
N ASP A 158 6.24 34.21 31.32
CA ASP A 158 5.86 33.57 32.58
C ASP A 158 7.10 32.81 33.09
N GLU A 159 8.02 33.53 33.72
CA GLU A 159 9.17 32.99 34.47
C GLU A 159 8.71 32.33 35.79
N GLY A 160 7.64 31.54 35.75
CA GLY A 160 7.26 30.67 36.84
C GLY A 160 8.12 29.43 36.79
N THR A 161 9.22 29.39 37.57
CA THR A 161 10.10 28.25 37.89
C THR A 161 9.60 26.88 37.38
N GLU A 162 9.73 26.64 36.07
CA GLU A 162 9.56 25.32 35.48
C GLU A 162 10.77 24.52 35.95
N GLY A 163 10.55 23.57 36.84
CA GLY A 163 11.49 22.48 36.99
C GLY A 163 11.67 21.88 35.61
N THR A 164 12.82 22.10 35.00
CA THR A 164 13.21 21.56 33.70
C THR A 164 13.00 20.05 33.75
N ILE A 165 11.84 19.59 33.29
CA ILE A 165 11.67 18.21 32.90
C ILE A 165 12.53 18.12 31.66
N GLU A 166 13.78 17.66 31.82
CA GLU A 166 14.65 17.35 30.68
C GLU A 166 13.80 16.56 29.69
N ALA A 167 13.64 17.11 28.49
CA ALA A 167 13.00 16.39 27.41
C ALA A 167 13.68 15.02 27.34
N PRO A 168 12.92 13.91 27.37
CA PRO A 168 13.50 12.59 27.41
C PRO A 168 14.52 12.49 26.27
N LYS A 169 15.77 12.26 26.65
CA LYS A 169 16.89 12.16 25.71
C LYS A 169 16.48 11.15 24.63
N ALA A 170 16.60 11.53 23.36
CA ALA A 170 16.29 10.63 22.27
C ALA A 170 17.06 9.30 22.47
N PRO A 171 16.43 8.14 22.19
CA PRO A 171 17.11 6.87 22.29
C PRO A 171 18.34 6.87 21.38
N THR A 172 19.35 6.06 21.74
CA THR A 172 20.52 5.91 20.87
C THR A 172 20.08 5.18 19.60
N PRO A 173 20.46 5.65 18.39
CA PRO A 173 20.17 4.93 17.16
C PRO A 173 20.67 3.50 17.21
N PRO A 174 19.89 2.51 16.72
CA PRO A 174 20.36 1.14 16.57
C PRO A 174 21.49 1.07 15.54
N GLU A 175 22.25 -0.01 15.53
CA GLU A 175 23.25 -0.27 14.47
C GLU A 175 22.56 -0.26 13.11
N HIS A 176 23.09 0.53 12.17
CA HIS A 176 22.48 0.78 10.88
C HIS A 176 23.53 0.86 9.77
N PRO A 177 23.15 0.59 8.51
CA PRO A 177 24.00 0.89 7.37
C PRO A 177 24.32 2.39 7.27
N GLU A 178 25.45 2.74 6.69
CA GLU A 178 25.82 4.15 6.41
C GLU A 178 25.44 4.54 4.98
N GLY A 179 25.07 5.81 4.77
CA GLY A 179 24.78 6.37 3.44
C GLY A 179 23.55 5.79 2.75
N LYS A 180 23.59 5.72 1.41
CA LYS A 180 22.47 5.25 0.59
C LYS A 180 22.53 3.75 0.37
N VAL A 181 21.45 3.06 0.73
CA VAL A 181 21.33 1.60 0.67
C VAL A 181 20.00 1.19 0.06
N VAL A 182 20.02 0.14 -0.77
CA VAL A 182 18.79 -0.47 -1.29
C VAL A 182 18.18 -1.31 -0.18
N MET A 183 16.95 -1.00 0.20
CA MET A 183 16.19 -1.66 1.24
C MET A 183 14.93 -2.30 0.66
N GLY A 184 14.60 -3.50 1.08
CA GLY A 184 13.34 -4.17 0.82
C GLY A 184 12.30 -3.90 1.89
N VAL A 185 11.04 -3.76 1.48
CA VAL A 185 9.88 -3.65 2.36
C VAL A 185 9.58 -5.02 2.95
N VAL A 186 9.76 -5.16 4.27
CA VAL A 186 9.57 -6.41 5.01
C VAL A 186 8.10 -6.75 5.17
N GLU A 187 7.32 -5.74 5.55
CA GLU A 187 5.87 -5.77 5.67
C GLU A 187 5.33 -4.42 5.18
N GLY A 188 4.08 -4.40 4.73
CA GLY A 188 3.50 -3.22 4.08
C GLY A 188 3.71 -1.93 4.88
N VAL A 189 4.41 -0.94 4.30
CA VAL A 189 4.82 0.30 4.99
C VAL A 189 4.39 1.54 4.22
N LYS A 190 4.04 2.62 4.93
CA LYS A 190 3.63 3.89 4.30
C LYS A 190 4.85 4.75 4.01
N ALA A 191 5.02 5.13 2.74
CA ALA A 191 5.90 6.23 2.35
C ALA A 191 5.18 7.56 2.56
N ARG A 192 5.79 8.46 3.33
CA ARG A 192 5.21 9.71 3.82
C ARG A 192 5.99 10.93 3.35
N TYR A 193 5.38 12.10 3.48
CA TYR A 193 6.07 13.37 3.18
C TYR A 193 7.07 13.79 4.26
N SER A 194 6.98 13.22 5.46
CA SER A 194 7.84 13.51 6.61
C SER A 194 7.91 12.31 7.55
N ALA A 195 8.93 12.29 8.42
CA ALA A 195 9.14 11.28 9.46
C ALA A 195 8.12 11.43 10.60
N SER A 196 6.85 11.09 10.35
CA SER A 196 5.81 11.16 11.39
C SER A 196 4.60 10.26 11.09
N LEU A 197 4.02 9.73 12.16
CA LEU A 197 2.73 9.04 12.16
C LEU A 197 1.52 9.99 12.15
N ASN A 198 1.72 11.30 12.31
CA ASN A 198 0.64 12.28 12.35
C ASN A 198 -0.32 12.10 11.14
N PRO A 199 -1.59 11.72 11.38
CA PRO A 199 -2.53 11.42 10.28
C PRO A 199 -2.82 12.63 9.40
N ASN A 200 -2.56 13.85 9.89
CA ASN A 200 -2.78 15.09 9.15
C ASN A 200 -1.69 15.41 8.11
N LEU A 201 -0.54 14.73 8.17
CA LEU A 201 0.58 15.00 7.25
C LEU A 201 0.45 14.29 5.89
N GLY A 202 -0.60 13.47 5.73
CA GLY A 202 -0.80 12.65 4.53
C GLY A 202 0.33 11.64 4.34
N TYR A 203 0.12 10.70 3.42
CA TYR A 203 1.17 9.81 2.95
C TYR A 203 1.13 9.74 1.43
N ILE A 204 2.25 9.42 0.81
CA ILE A 204 2.45 9.40 -0.64
C ILE A 204 1.77 8.15 -1.20
N ARG A 205 2.17 6.97 -0.70
CA ARG A 205 1.53 5.69 -0.97
C ARG A 205 1.94 4.65 0.08
N THR A 206 1.23 3.53 0.10
CA THR A 206 1.69 2.32 0.79
C THR A 206 2.58 1.54 -0.16
N MET A 207 3.74 1.11 0.34
CA MET A 207 4.65 0.20 -0.33
C MET A 207 4.34 -1.22 0.15
N ARG A 208 4.19 -2.14 -0.79
CA ARG A 208 3.86 -3.54 -0.54
C ARG A 208 5.14 -4.30 -0.14
N LYS A 209 4.95 -5.41 0.57
CA LYS A 209 6.02 -6.36 0.90
C LYS A 209 6.80 -6.76 -0.35
N GLY A 210 8.12 -6.83 -0.21
CA GLY A 210 9.08 -7.16 -1.28
C GLY A 210 9.38 -6.02 -2.26
N GLU A 211 8.70 -4.88 -2.21
CA GLU A 211 9.14 -3.68 -2.94
C GLU A 211 10.49 -3.19 -2.42
N THR A 212 11.30 -2.56 -3.28
CA THR A 212 12.57 -1.94 -2.88
C THR A 212 12.55 -0.43 -2.95
N VAL A 213 13.34 0.21 -2.09
CA VAL A 213 13.60 1.65 -2.07
C VAL A 213 15.07 1.93 -1.88
N THR A 214 15.56 3.04 -2.41
CA THR A 214 16.91 3.53 -2.05
C THR A 214 16.80 4.45 -0.83
N ALA A 215 17.12 3.92 0.35
CA ALA A 215 17.06 4.64 1.62
C ALA A 215 18.40 5.32 1.95
N ASP A 216 18.33 6.55 2.45
CA ASP A 216 19.47 7.39 2.83
C ASP A 216 19.59 7.43 4.36
N PHE A 217 20.43 6.56 4.92
CA PHE A 217 20.60 6.41 6.36
C PHE A 217 21.29 7.59 7.03
N ASP A 218 21.90 8.50 6.27
CA ASP A 218 22.40 9.77 6.79
C ASP A 218 21.23 10.70 7.23
N THR A 219 19.99 10.36 6.84
CA THR A 219 18.76 11.06 7.24
C THR A 219 18.03 10.42 8.42
N LEU A 220 18.61 9.40 9.05
CA LEU A 220 18.00 8.65 10.14
C LEU A 220 17.54 9.58 11.27
N THR A 221 16.23 9.56 11.57
CA THR A 221 15.66 10.40 12.62
C THR A 221 14.68 9.63 13.49
N PHE A 222 14.65 9.96 14.78
CA PHE A 222 13.70 9.39 15.74
C PHE A 222 12.43 10.25 15.79
N ALA A 223 11.27 9.63 15.58
CA ALA A 223 9.97 10.28 15.74
C ALA A 223 8.85 9.25 15.99
N ASP A 224 7.88 9.59 16.84
CA ASP A 224 6.68 8.79 17.09
C ASP A 224 6.95 7.34 17.54
N ASN A 225 8.08 7.09 18.23
CA ASN A 225 8.60 5.76 18.62
C ASN A 225 9.13 4.88 17.49
N TYR A 226 9.51 5.49 16.36
CA TYR A 226 10.15 4.81 15.24
C TYR A 226 11.43 5.51 14.82
N TRP A 227 12.32 4.72 14.24
CA TRP A 227 13.43 5.19 13.45
C TRP A 227 12.96 5.36 12.01
N TRP A 228 13.03 6.57 11.49
CA TRP A 228 12.61 6.93 10.14
C TRP A 228 13.80 7.17 9.25
N VAL A 229 13.69 6.74 8.00
CA VAL A 229 14.69 6.98 6.97
C VAL A 229 14.03 7.59 5.74
N LYS A 230 14.69 8.56 5.12
CA LYS A 230 14.27 9.13 3.84
C LYS A 230 14.72 8.21 2.71
N HIS A 231 13.93 8.09 1.67
CA HIS A 231 14.22 7.34 0.48
C HIS A 231 13.68 8.06 -0.76
N ASP A 232 13.96 7.52 -1.94
CA ASP A 232 13.51 8.02 -3.26
C ASP A 232 12.01 8.35 -3.37
N ILE A 233 11.13 7.63 -2.65
CA ILE A 233 9.68 7.90 -2.64
C ILE A 233 9.29 8.91 -1.55
N GLY A 234 9.95 8.92 -0.38
CA GLY A 234 9.52 9.74 0.76
C GLY A 234 10.21 9.36 2.06
N TRP A 235 9.46 9.33 3.16
CA TRP A 235 9.90 8.89 4.49
C TRP A 235 9.12 7.65 4.92
N SER A 236 9.81 6.63 5.38
CA SER A 236 9.17 5.45 5.96
C SER A 236 9.79 5.13 7.31
N ALA A 237 8.99 4.49 8.17
CA ALA A 237 9.54 3.83 9.33
C ALA A 237 10.49 2.73 8.83
N TRP A 238 11.69 2.69 9.38
CA TRP A 238 12.64 1.60 9.17
C TRP A 238 12.37 0.50 10.19
N GLN A 239 12.34 0.84 11.47
CA GLN A 239 11.99 -0.05 12.57
C GLN A 239 11.40 0.73 13.74
N ASN A 240 10.69 0.05 14.64
CA ASN A 240 10.26 0.65 15.90
C ASN A 240 11.45 0.79 16.87
N VAL A 241 11.24 1.55 17.95
CA VAL A 241 12.32 1.93 18.89
C VAL A 241 13.00 0.75 19.57
N ASP A 242 12.27 -0.36 19.79
CA ASP A 242 12.79 -1.56 20.45
C ASP A 242 13.28 -2.64 19.48
N GLY A 243 13.14 -2.42 18.17
CA GLY A 243 13.56 -3.35 17.11
C GLY A 243 12.69 -4.60 16.98
N SER A 244 11.55 -4.68 17.68
CA SER A 244 10.62 -5.81 17.56
C SER A 244 9.87 -5.82 16.22
N GLU A 245 9.77 -4.68 15.55
CA GLU A 245 9.17 -4.53 14.23
C GLU A 245 10.16 -3.87 13.26
N VAL A 246 10.49 -4.58 12.18
CA VAL A 246 11.32 -4.06 11.09
C VAL A 246 10.46 -3.95 9.83
N TYR A 247 10.44 -2.77 9.23
CA TYR A 247 9.64 -2.44 8.05
C TYR A 247 10.47 -2.35 6.78
N LEU A 248 11.75 -1.99 6.90
CA LEU A 248 12.72 -1.97 5.81
C LEU A 248 13.94 -2.80 6.21
N ALA A 249 14.42 -3.67 5.33
CA ALA A 249 15.62 -4.47 5.58
C ALA A 249 16.53 -4.53 4.36
N VAL A 250 17.82 -4.77 4.57
CA VAL A 250 18.73 -5.03 3.46
C VAL A 250 18.33 -6.35 2.81
N PRO A 251 18.29 -6.45 1.47
CA PRO A 251 18.02 -7.71 0.78
C PRO A 251 18.79 -8.90 1.38
N GLY A 252 18.07 -9.94 1.81
CA GLY A 252 18.64 -11.15 2.40
C GLY A 252 19.03 -11.06 3.89
N SER A 253 18.86 -9.91 4.56
CA SER A 253 19.24 -9.76 5.97
C SER A 253 18.22 -10.32 6.97
N ILE A 254 16.98 -10.58 6.55
CA ILE A 254 15.95 -11.20 7.40
C ILE A 254 15.57 -12.55 6.81
N PRO A 255 15.79 -13.66 7.55
CA PRO A 255 15.33 -14.98 7.12
C PRO A 255 13.84 -15.00 6.82
N GLY A 256 13.45 -15.57 5.67
CA GLY A 256 12.06 -15.67 5.24
C GLY A 256 11.48 -14.38 4.62
N VAL A 257 12.22 -13.27 4.60
CA VAL A 257 11.79 -12.06 3.88
C VAL A 257 12.42 -12.06 2.50
N LEU A 258 11.59 -12.28 1.49
CA LEU A 258 12.00 -12.17 0.11
C LEU A 258 12.09 -10.70 -0.30
N ILE A 259 13.29 -10.23 -0.62
CA ILE A 259 13.50 -8.88 -1.12
C ILE A 259 13.87 -8.97 -2.58
N ILE A 260 12.98 -8.46 -3.42
CA ILE A 260 13.08 -8.56 -4.87
C ILE A 260 13.73 -7.29 -5.40
N GLY A 261 14.89 -7.41 -6.03
CA GLY A 261 15.55 -6.28 -6.69
C GLY A 261 14.72 -5.70 -7.84
N GLU A 262 15.17 -4.58 -8.41
CA GLU A 262 14.48 -3.87 -9.50
C GLU A 262 14.13 -4.77 -10.70
N ASN A 263 14.95 -5.80 -10.96
CA ASN A 263 14.78 -6.73 -12.08
C ASN A 263 13.85 -7.93 -11.80
N GLY A 264 13.17 -7.95 -10.65
CA GLY A 264 12.37 -9.11 -10.26
C GLY A 264 13.17 -10.19 -9.52
N PRO A 265 12.49 -11.24 -9.02
CA PRO A 265 13.14 -12.32 -8.31
C PRO A 265 13.91 -13.17 -9.31
N ARG A 266 15.08 -13.68 -8.92
CA ARG A 266 15.77 -14.72 -9.68
C ARG A 266 15.28 -16.09 -9.21
N GLU A 267 15.57 -17.12 -9.99
CA GLU A 267 15.18 -18.50 -9.65
C GLU A 267 15.76 -18.92 -8.30
N GLU A 268 17.04 -18.60 -8.05
CA GLU A 268 17.72 -18.91 -6.79
C GLU A 268 17.14 -18.17 -5.58
N ASP A 269 16.36 -17.10 -5.79
CA ASP A 269 15.72 -16.35 -4.72
C ASP A 269 14.39 -17.02 -4.30
N LEU A 270 13.79 -17.89 -5.12
CA LEU A 270 12.46 -18.47 -4.89
C LEU A 270 12.39 -19.37 -3.63
N PRO A 271 11.52 -19.07 -2.65
CA PRO A 271 11.30 -19.95 -1.52
C PRO A 271 10.71 -21.28 -1.98
N GLY A 272 11.26 -22.39 -1.47
CA GLY A 272 10.79 -23.73 -1.84
C GLY A 272 11.10 -24.14 -3.28
N LEU A 273 12.15 -23.58 -3.90
CA LEU A 273 12.66 -24.01 -5.20
C LEU A 273 12.79 -25.56 -5.21
N SER A 274 12.18 -26.18 -6.22
CA SER A 274 12.10 -27.63 -6.42
C SER A 274 11.45 -28.46 -5.29
N SER A 275 10.79 -27.83 -4.30
CA SER A 275 10.24 -28.56 -3.15
C SER A 275 8.88 -28.08 -2.66
N MET A 276 8.35 -26.97 -3.16
CA MET A 276 7.07 -26.43 -2.69
C MET A 276 5.88 -27.29 -3.12
N ILE A 277 5.86 -27.74 -4.38
CA ILE A 277 4.78 -28.57 -4.92
C ILE A 277 5.07 -30.05 -4.63
N LEU A 278 4.31 -30.61 -3.70
CA LEU A 278 4.49 -31.97 -3.21
C LEU A 278 3.73 -33.02 -4.04
N ARG A 279 2.77 -32.57 -4.86
CA ARG A 279 1.96 -33.42 -5.73
C ARG A 279 1.46 -32.62 -6.93
N LEU A 280 1.32 -33.28 -8.08
CA LEU A 280 0.66 -32.68 -9.25
C LEU A 280 -0.81 -32.34 -8.95
N PRO A 281 -1.30 -31.15 -9.34
CA PRO A 281 -2.71 -30.80 -9.19
C PRO A 281 -3.68 -31.76 -9.89
N VAL A 282 -3.23 -32.48 -10.91
CA VAL A 282 -3.98 -33.55 -11.58
C VAL A 282 -3.07 -34.76 -11.69
N ASP A 283 -3.57 -35.95 -11.34
CA ASP A 283 -2.82 -37.19 -11.51
C ASP A 283 -2.35 -37.33 -12.98
N LEU A 284 -1.04 -37.53 -13.20
CA LEU A 284 -0.42 -37.51 -14.52
C LEU A 284 -1.13 -38.40 -15.55
N LYS A 285 -1.60 -39.59 -15.12
CA LYS A 285 -2.35 -40.54 -15.98
C LYS A 285 -3.65 -39.97 -16.56
N ASN A 286 -4.26 -38.99 -15.88
CA ASN A 286 -5.54 -38.39 -16.25
C ASN A 286 -5.38 -37.15 -17.15
N ILE A 287 -4.15 -36.69 -17.40
CA ILE A 287 -3.87 -35.55 -18.29
C ILE A 287 -3.76 -36.06 -19.73
N GLN A 288 -4.59 -35.57 -20.66
CA GLN A 288 -4.55 -35.99 -22.07
C GLN A 288 -3.70 -35.08 -22.96
N TRP A 289 -3.63 -33.79 -22.64
CA TRP A 289 -2.79 -32.81 -23.33
C TRP A 289 -2.24 -31.79 -22.32
N PHE A 290 -1.21 -31.07 -22.71
CA PHE A 290 -0.49 -30.16 -21.82
C PHE A 290 -0.12 -28.86 -22.52
N GLN A 291 -0.09 -27.74 -21.82
CA GLN A 291 0.58 -26.52 -22.30
C GLN A 291 1.54 -26.01 -21.24
N TYR A 292 2.77 -25.73 -21.66
CA TYR A 292 3.82 -25.22 -20.78
C TYR A 292 3.64 -23.72 -20.48
N PHE A 293 4.22 -23.29 -19.37
CA PHE A 293 4.42 -21.88 -19.05
C PHE A 293 5.36 -21.22 -20.07
N GLY A 294 5.20 -19.92 -20.28
CA GLY A 294 6.14 -19.11 -21.04
C GLY A 294 5.88 -19.04 -22.55
N ASN A 295 6.95 -19.10 -23.34
CA ASN A 295 6.96 -18.88 -24.81
C ASN A 295 6.46 -20.10 -25.59
N ASN A 296 5.21 -20.49 -25.35
CA ASN A 296 4.59 -21.60 -26.06
C ASN A 296 3.95 -21.14 -27.38
N VAL A 297 3.76 -22.09 -28.31
CA VAL A 297 3.16 -21.83 -29.63
C VAL A 297 1.78 -21.18 -29.52
N PHE A 298 0.97 -21.58 -28.54
CA PHE A 298 -0.37 -21.04 -28.35
C PHE A 298 -0.33 -19.56 -27.95
N ALA A 299 0.56 -19.20 -27.02
CA ALA A 299 0.79 -17.82 -26.61
C ALA A 299 1.27 -16.96 -27.79
N TYR A 300 2.19 -17.47 -28.62
CA TYR A 300 2.59 -16.77 -29.84
C TYR A 300 1.40 -16.53 -30.80
N GLN A 301 0.60 -17.56 -31.06
CA GLN A 301 -0.51 -17.47 -32.03
C GLN A 301 -1.70 -16.66 -31.54
N TYR A 302 -2.03 -16.78 -30.25
CA TYR A 302 -3.30 -16.32 -29.70
C TYR A 302 -3.14 -15.39 -28.49
N GLY A 303 -1.94 -15.17 -27.99
CA GLY A 303 -1.68 -14.35 -26.81
C GLY A 303 -2.29 -12.96 -26.93
N LYS A 304 -2.08 -12.29 -28.07
CA LYS A 304 -2.72 -10.99 -28.34
C LYS A 304 -4.26 -11.03 -28.29
N LYS A 305 -4.88 -12.08 -28.83
CA LYS A 305 -6.34 -12.27 -28.81
C LYS A 305 -6.87 -12.45 -27.38
N TYR A 306 -6.11 -13.12 -26.53
CA TYR A 306 -6.46 -13.39 -25.13
C TYR A 306 -5.81 -12.41 -24.14
N ASN A 307 -5.26 -11.30 -24.63
CA ASN A 307 -4.61 -10.24 -23.84
C ASN A 307 -3.43 -10.73 -22.97
N TYR A 308 -2.66 -11.71 -23.43
CA TYR A 308 -1.43 -12.09 -22.74
C TYR A 308 -0.42 -10.94 -22.75
N ASP A 309 -0.39 -10.11 -23.80
CA ASP A 309 0.48 -8.92 -23.87
C ASP A 309 0.28 -7.99 -22.66
N GLY A 310 -0.98 -7.76 -22.27
CA GLY A 310 -1.34 -6.90 -21.15
C GLY A 310 -1.47 -7.61 -19.79
N TYR A 311 -1.34 -8.93 -19.75
CA TYR A 311 -1.46 -9.73 -18.52
C TYR A 311 -0.12 -10.33 -18.11
N SER A 312 0.50 -11.09 -19.01
CA SER A 312 1.69 -11.92 -18.80
C SER A 312 2.77 -11.65 -19.85
N GLN A 313 2.89 -10.40 -20.31
CA GLN A 313 3.91 -9.93 -21.25
C GLN A 313 3.98 -10.74 -22.56
N GLY A 314 2.83 -11.23 -23.03
CA GLY A 314 2.71 -12.03 -24.25
C GLY A 314 3.02 -13.52 -24.08
N LEU A 315 3.40 -13.94 -22.87
CA LEU A 315 3.73 -15.32 -22.54
C LEU A 315 2.55 -16.03 -21.88
N HIS A 316 2.59 -17.36 -21.85
CA HIS A 316 1.60 -18.14 -21.11
C HIS A 316 1.90 -18.13 -19.60
N GLY A 317 0.99 -17.55 -18.81
CA GLY A 317 1.20 -17.33 -17.37
C GLY A 317 1.00 -18.55 -16.45
N GLY A 318 0.88 -19.77 -16.98
CA GLY A 318 0.65 -20.96 -16.16
C GLY A 318 0.94 -22.26 -16.89
N LEU A 319 0.54 -23.37 -16.29
CA LEU A 319 0.49 -24.68 -16.93
C LEU A 319 -0.97 -25.04 -17.24
N ASP A 320 -1.25 -25.55 -18.44
CA ASP A 320 -2.56 -26.13 -18.75
C ASP A 320 -2.52 -27.64 -18.69
N LEU A 321 -3.34 -28.22 -17.82
CA LEU A 321 -3.50 -29.67 -17.65
C LEU A 321 -4.82 -30.09 -18.27
N GLY A 322 -4.77 -30.64 -19.47
CA GLY A 322 -5.93 -30.92 -20.32
C GLY A 322 -6.72 -32.17 -19.99
N ASN A 323 -8.05 -32.03 -20.01
CA ASN A 323 -9.04 -33.10 -19.92
C ASN A 323 -9.90 -33.19 -21.20
N SER A 324 -9.68 -34.21 -22.03
CA SER A 324 -10.48 -34.43 -23.26
C SER A 324 -11.70 -35.35 -23.07
N ILE A 325 -11.97 -35.81 -21.85
CA ILE A 325 -13.10 -36.70 -21.56
C ILE A 325 -14.18 -35.99 -20.74
N ARG A 326 -15.43 -36.44 -20.91
CA ARG A 326 -16.59 -35.80 -20.26
C ARG A 326 -16.72 -36.10 -18.77
N SER A 327 -15.95 -37.04 -18.23
CA SER A 327 -15.93 -37.30 -16.79
C SER A 327 -15.14 -36.20 -16.08
N GLY A 328 -15.65 -35.76 -14.93
CA GLY A 328 -14.89 -34.88 -14.04
C GLY A 328 -13.59 -35.55 -13.60
N VAL A 329 -12.48 -34.83 -13.73
CA VAL A 329 -11.16 -35.23 -13.22
C VAL A 329 -10.88 -34.39 -11.97
N PRO A 330 -10.60 -35.01 -10.81
CA PRO A 330 -10.36 -34.26 -9.58
C PRO A 330 -9.09 -33.41 -9.67
N ILE A 331 -9.15 -32.22 -9.07
CA ILE A 331 -8.02 -31.32 -8.90
C ILE A 331 -7.61 -31.34 -7.42
N TYR A 332 -6.36 -31.64 -7.17
CA TYR A 332 -5.71 -31.61 -5.86
C TYR A 332 -4.99 -30.28 -5.64
N ALA A 333 -4.87 -29.84 -4.39
CA ALA A 333 -4.09 -28.66 -4.05
C ALA A 333 -2.60 -28.84 -4.39
N GLY A 334 -2.01 -30.00 -4.11
CA GLY A 334 -0.60 -30.26 -4.41
C GLY A 334 0.42 -29.53 -3.53
N VAL A 335 -0.03 -28.68 -2.60
CA VAL A 335 0.80 -27.86 -1.70
C VAL A 335 0.15 -27.74 -0.32
N HIS A 336 0.94 -27.43 0.71
CA HIS A 336 0.43 -26.92 1.98
C HIS A 336 0.15 -25.42 1.86
N ALA A 337 -1.10 -25.01 2.06
CA ALA A 337 -1.51 -23.61 1.90
C ALA A 337 -2.78 -23.31 2.69
N LYS A 338 -3.13 -22.04 2.78
CA LYS A 338 -4.43 -21.58 3.28
C LYS A 338 -5.32 -21.22 2.11
N TYR A 339 -6.61 -21.52 2.23
CA TYR A 339 -7.59 -21.07 1.25
C TYR A 339 -7.71 -19.54 1.25
N ASP A 340 -7.47 -18.90 0.11
CA ASP A 340 -7.54 -17.43 -0.04
C ASP A 340 -8.95 -16.99 -0.51
N GLY A 341 -9.53 -17.72 -1.47
CA GLY A 341 -10.87 -17.44 -1.95
C GLY A 341 -11.26 -18.15 -3.24
N LEU A 342 -12.50 -17.87 -3.69
CA LEU A 342 -13.08 -18.35 -4.94
C LEU A 342 -13.58 -17.15 -5.75
N ASP A 343 -13.13 -17.05 -7.00
CA ASP A 343 -13.61 -16.05 -7.95
C ASP A 343 -14.38 -16.72 -9.10
N THR A 344 -15.31 -15.98 -9.69
CA THR A 344 -15.99 -16.34 -10.93
C THR A 344 -15.64 -15.34 -12.01
N ALA A 345 -14.76 -15.72 -12.93
CA ALA A 345 -14.39 -14.85 -14.05
C ALA A 345 -15.58 -14.69 -15.02
N ARG A 346 -16.30 -15.79 -15.28
CA ARG A 346 -17.54 -15.89 -16.07
C ARG A 346 -18.33 -17.12 -15.60
N ALA A 347 -19.61 -17.22 -15.99
CA ALA A 347 -20.41 -18.42 -15.72
C ALA A 347 -19.69 -19.67 -16.27
N GLY A 348 -19.41 -20.65 -15.40
CA GLY A 348 -18.70 -21.89 -15.78
C GLY A 348 -17.17 -21.76 -15.86
N ASN A 349 -16.59 -20.66 -15.39
CA ASN A 349 -15.15 -20.51 -15.23
C ASN A 349 -14.83 -19.99 -13.82
N PHE A 350 -14.60 -20.94 -12.92
CA PHE A 350 -14.24 -20.67 -11.53
C PHE A 350 -12.72 -20.59 -11.38
N ARG A 351 -12.30 -19.88 -10.34
CA ARG A 351 -10.90 -19.77 -9.92
C ARG A 351 -10.80 -19.97 -8.42
N VAL A 352 -10.19 -21.06 -7.99
CA VAL A 352 -9.79 -21.24 -6.58
C VAL A 352 -8.40 -20.63 -6.38
N ARG A 353 -8.23 -19.91 -5.27
CA ARG A 353 -6.96 -19.31 -4.88
C ARG A 353 -6.51 -19.87 -3.54
N LEU A 354 -5.27 -20.32 -3.48
CA LEU A 354 -4.59 -20.75 -2.25
C LEU A 354 -3.39 -19.84 -2.01
N ARG A 355 -3.03 -19.64 -0.73
CA ARG A 355 -1.88 -18.82 -0.35
C ARG A 355 -0.98 -19.57 0.62
N THR A 356 0.33 -19.56 0.35
CA THR A 356 1.34 -20.11 1.26
C THR A 356 1.82 -19.05 2.24
N ASP A 357 2.56 -19.46 3.27
CA ASP A 357 3.19 -18.53 4.22
C ASP A 357 4.35 -17.74 3.58
N ASP A 358 4.94 -18.25 2.49
CA ASP A 358 6.00 -17.60 1.69
C ASP A 358 5.46 -16.64 0.62
N ASP A 359 4.22 -16.14 0.80
CA ASP A 359 3.57 -15.18 -0.10
C ASP A 359 3.36 -15.64 -1.55
N TYR A 360 3.34 -16.96 -1.79
CA TYR A 360 2.83 -17.49 -3.05
C TYR A 360 1.30 -17.48 -3.06
N LEU A 361 0.73 -16.99 -4.16
CA LEU A 361 -0.67 -17.15 -4.52
C LEU A 361 -0.77 -18.19 -5.64
N LEU A 362 -1.32 -19.35 -5.34
CA LEU A 362 -1.61 -20.39 -6.31
C LEU A 362 -3.03 -20.21 -6.84
N ILE A 363 -3.18 -20.30 -8.15
CA ILE A 363 -4.40 -20.02 -8.88
C ILE A 363 -4.76 -21.27 -9.68
N TYR A 364 -5.93 -21.84 -9.40
CA TYR A 364 -6.50 -22.97 -10.13
C TYR A 364 -7.70 -22.46 -10.90
N GLN A 365 -7.58 -22.32 -12.21
CA GLN A 365 -8.59 -21.69 -13.08
C GLN A 365 -9.11 -22.67 -14.14
N HIS A 366 -10.24 -22.33 -14.76
CA HIS A 366 -10.98 -23.18 -15.71
C HIS A 366 -11.58 -24.43 -15.06
N ILE A 367 -11.78 -24.36 -13.75
CA ILE A 367 -12.32 -25.45 -12.93
C ILE A 367 -13.85 -25.38 -12.86
N ILE A 368 -14.45 -26.50 -12.49
CA ILE A 368 -15.87 -26.64 -12.14
C ILE A 368 -16.02 -27.31 -10.78
N ASN A 369 -17.24 -27.31 -10.23
CA ASN A 369 -17.58 -27.92 -8.95
C ASN A 369 -16.58 -27.57 -7.82
N PRO A 370 -16.22 -26.28 -7.63
CA PRO A 370 -15.27 -25.92 -6.58
C PRO A 370 -15.84 -26.32 -5.22
N ARG A 371 -15.01 -26.97 -4.41
CA ARG A 371 -15.36 -27.28 -3.03
C ARG A 371 -15.41 -25.97 -2.22
N ALA A 372 -16.39 -25.88 -1.32
CA ALA A 372 -16.51 -24.74 -0.42
C ALA A 372 -15.52 -24.88 0.76
N PHE A 373 -14.73 -23.84 0.97
CA PHE A 373 -13.80 -23.68 2.09
C PHE A 373 -13.99 -22.31 2.74
N GLN A 374 -13.56 -22.15 3.98
CA GLN A 374 -13.52 -20.84 4.64
C GLN A 374 -12.20 -20.12 4.36
N PRO A 375 -12.18 -18.79 4.10
CA PRO A 375 -10.94 -18.04 3.99
C PRO A 375 -10.04 -18.27 5.22
N GLY A 376 -8.79 -18.67 4.97
CA GLY A 376 -7.80 -19.04 5.99
C GLY A 376 -7.81 -20.51 6.40
N GLU A 377 -8.73 -21.34 5.90
CA GLU A 377 -8.75 -22.78 6.15
C GLU A 377 -7.48 -23.45 5.62
N GLU A 378 -6.87 -24.32 6.44
CA GLU A 378 -5.67 -25.08 6.07
C GLU A 378 -6.01 -26.16 5.03
N ILE A 379 -5.23 -26.18 3.95
CA ILE A 379 -5.35 -27.08 2.82
C ILE A 379 -4.08 -27.91 2.72
N THR A 380 -4.24 -29.22 2.58
CA THR A 380 -3.13 -30.16 2.42
C THR A 380 -2.94 -30.55 0.96
N PRO A 381 -1.76 -31.06 0.55
CA PRO A 381 -1.50 -31.46 -0.83
C PRO A 381 -2.53 -32.43 -1.43
N ASP A 382 -3.11 -33.31 -0.61
CA ASP A 382 -4.08 -34.32 -1.04
C ASP A 382 -5.54 -33.83 -1.02
N THR A 383 -5.78 -32.58 -0.63
CA THR A 383 -7.13 -32.01 -0.61
C THR A 383 -7.63 -31.80 -2.04
N VAL A 384 -8.75 -32.46 -2.38
CA VAL A 384 -9.48 -32.17 -3.62
C VAL A 384 -10.18 -30.82 -3.48
N ILE A 385 -9.90 -29.90 -4.40
CA ILE A 385 -10.39 -28.52 -4.37
C ILE A 385 -11.47 -28.25 -5.43
N ALA A 386 -11.46 -28.98 -6.55
CA ALA A 386 -12.40 -28.81 -7.66
C ALA A 386 -12.28 -29.97 -8.66
N GLU A 387 -12.89 -29.82 -9.83
CA GLU A 387 -12.79 -30.76 -10.95
C GLU A 387 -12.51 -30.03 -12.28
N ILE A 388 -11.92 -30.75 -13.24
CA ILE A 388 -11.88 -30.37 -14.66
C ILE A 388 -12.91 -31.22 -15.39
N GLN A 389 -13.75 -30.61 -16.23
CA GLN A 389 -14.69 -31.37 -17.05
C GLN A 389 -14.89 -30.70 -18.42
N THR A 390 -14.83 -31.49 -19.49
CA THR A 390 -15.24 -31.00 -20.81
C THR A 390 -16.73 -30.65 -20.80
N THR A 391 -17.06 -29.37 -20.91
CA THR A 391 -18.45 -28.91 -21.03
C THR A 391 -18.92 -28.96 -22.49
N ALA A 392 -20.23 -29.12 -22.70
CA ALA A 392 -20.81 -29.11 -24.06
C ALA A 392 -20.63 -27.76 -24.78
N GLN A 393 -20.40 -26.68 -24.03
CA GLN A 393 -20.15 -25.34 -24.59
C GLN A 393 -18.67 -25.07 -24.93
N GLY A 394 -17.74 -25.97 -24.58
CA GLY A 394 -16.29 -25.81 -24.80
C GLY A 394 -15.63 -24.76 -23.89
N GLY A 395 -14.30 -24.82 -23.76
CA GLY A 395 -13.47 -23.75 -23.17
C GLY A 395 -13.08 -23.85 -21.69
N SER A 396 -13.54 -24.87 -20.95
CA SER A 396 -13.10 -25.17 -19.56
C SER A 396 -12.69 -26.64 -19.42
N ASP A 397 -12.10 -27.22 -20.46
CA ASP A 397 -11.68 -28.61 -20.52
C ASP A 397 -10.23 -28.81 -20.03
N HIS A 398 -9.70 -27.88 -19.25
CA HIS A 398 -8.36 -27.96 -18.64
C HIS A 398 -8.33 -27.21 -17.30
N LEU A 399 -7.28 -27.47 -16.53
CA LEU A 399 -6.88 -26.62 -15.41
C LEU A 399 -5.76 -25.69 -15.88
N HIS A 400 -5.95 -24.38 -15.79
CA HIS A 400 -4.85 -23.42 -15.82
C HIS A 400 -4.32 -23.26 -14.41
N PHE A 401 -3.10 -23.75 -14.17
CA PHE A 401 -2.41 -23.70 -12.89
C PHE A 401 -1.32 -22.63 -12.94
N GLU A 402 -1.53 -21.56 -12.18
CA GLU A 402 -0.66 -20.38 -12.15
C GLU A 402 -0.18 -20.13 -10.71
N ILE A 403 1.07 -19.70 -10.58
CA ILE A 403 1.68 -19.36 -9.28
C ILE A 403 2.19 -17.93 -9.37
N ARG A 404 1.84 -17.11 -8.38
CA ARG A 404 2.35 -15.75 -8.25
C ARG A 404 3.10 -15.56 -6.95
N LEU A 405 4.26 -14.93 -7.00
CA LEU A 405 4.99 -14.49 -5.82
C LEU A 405 4.66 -13.02 -5.54
N LEU A 406 4.33 -12.71 -4.28
CA LEU A 406 3.95 -11.35 -3.84
C LEU A 406 2.82 -10.73 -4.69
N ARG A 407 1.95 -11.59 -5.24
CA ARG A 407 0.85 -11.26 -6.17
C ARG A 407 1.26 -10.53 -7.46
N LYS A 408 2.56 -10.37 -7.70
CA LYS A 408 3.12 -9.53 -8.77
C LYS A 408 3.88 -10.34 -9.81
N TRP A 409 4.66 -11.33 -9.37
CA TRP A 409 5.56 -12.08 -10.24
C TRP A 409 4.95 -13.43 -10.57
N ILE A 410 4.68 -13.71 -11.83
CA ILE A 410 4.19 -15.01 -12.28
C ILE A 410 5.39 -15.94 -12.44
N ILE A 411 5.36 -17.02 -11.67
CA ILE A 411 6.45 -18.00 -11.56
C ILE A 411 6.08 -19.23 -12.38
N ASN A 412 7.06 -19.77 -13.12
CA ASN A 412 6.93 -21.06 -13.78
C ASN A 412 6.70 -22.15 -12.73
N PRO A 413 5.53 -22.82 -12.68
CA PRO A 413 5.25 -23.79 -11.63
C PRO A 413 6.23 -24.98 -11.60
N LEU A 414 6.89 -25.29 -12.72
CA LEU A 414 7.88 -26.36 -12.78
C LEU A 414 9.13 -26.07 -11.94
N LEU A 415 9.50 -24.80 -11.72
CA LEU A 415 10.62 -24.43 -10.85
C LEU A 415 10.37 -24.81 -9.38
N LEU A 416 9.11 -25.02 -9.00
CA LEU A 416 8.70 -25.29 -7.63
C LEU A 416 8.33 -26.78 -7.42
N MET A 417 8.55 -27.61 -8.43
CA MET A 417 8.31 -29.06 -8.40
C MET A 417 9.63 -29.84 -8.25
N PRO A 418 9.64 -30.98 -7.55
CA PRO A 418 10.79 -31.88 -7.54
C PRO A 418 11.16 -32.37 -8.94
N ASP A 419 12.44 -32.61 -9.18
CA ASP A 419 12.95 -33.06 -10.49
C ASP A 419 12.23 -34.30 -11.01
N GLU A 420 11.90 -35.26 -10.14
CA GLU A 420 11.15 -36.46 -10.52
C GLU A 420 9.77 -36.11 -11.12
N MET A 421 9.09 -35.13 -10.54
CA MET A 421 7.81 -34.66 -11.03
C MET A 421 7.97 -33.95 -12.38
N VAL A 422 8.95 -33.05 -12.50
CA VAL A 422 9.25 -32.36 -13.76
C VAL A 422 9.58 -33.35 -14.87
N ASN A 423 10.46 -34.32 -14.60
CA ASN A 423 10.86 -35.37 -15.53
C ASN A 423 9.65 -36.20 -15.98
N SER A 424 8.77 -36.58 -15.05
CA SER A 424 7.56 -37.36 -15.39
C SER A 424 6.61 -36.60 -16.35
N ILE A 425 6.51 -35.28 -16.21
CA ILE A 425 5.73 -34.43 -17.11
C ILE A 425 6.42 -34.37 -18.47
N THR A 426 7.71 -34.07 -18.51
CA THR A 426 8.46 -33.91 -19.78
C THR A 426 8.63 -35.22 -20.54
N ASP A 427 8.67 -36.36 -19.86
CA ASP A 427 8.70 -37.68 -20.50
C ASP A 427 7.36 -37.98 -21.20
N LYS A 428 6.25 -37.63 -20.55
CA LYS A 428 4.91 -37.82 -21.11
C LYS A 428 4.58 -36.80 -22.21
N PHE A 429 5.00 -35.55 -22.03
CA PHE A 429 4.70 -34.41 -22.90
C PHE A 429 5.99 -33.80 -23.45
N ASN A 430 6.71 -34.57 -24.28
CA ASN A 430 8.05 -34.24 -24.73
C ASN A 430 8.17 -32.80 -25.31
N PRO A 431 8.87 -31.87 -24.63
CA PRO A 431 9.01 -30.49 -25.09
C PRO A 431 9.83 -30.35 -26.39
N ALA A 432 10.68 -31.34 -26.68
CA ALA A 432 11.48 -31.41 -27.90
C ALA A 432 10.73 -32.08 -29.07
N GLN A 433 9.45 -32.44 -28.90
CA GLN A 433 8.65 -33.01 -29.97
C GLN A 433 8.56 -32.02 -31.14
N LEU A 434 9.02 -32.46 -32.32
CA LEU A 434 8.92 -31.68 -33.55
C LEU A 434 7.48 -31.64 -34.04
N ARG A 435 7.10 -30.50 -34.63
CA ARG A 435 5.78 -30.37 -35.25
C ARG A 435 5.79 -31.03 -36.63
N THR A 436 4.90 -31.99 -36.85
CA THR A 436 4.80 -32.71 -38.14
C THR A 436 3.98 -31.99 -39.20
N ASN A 437 3.41 -30.82 -38.88
CA ASN A 437 2.42 -30.13 -39.71
C ASN A 437 2.84 -28.66 -39.90
N ASN A 438 3.01 -28.19 -41.13
CA ASN A 438 3.49 -26.83 -41.51
C ASN A 438 2.48 -25.69 -41.25
N VAL A 439 1.65 -25.78 -40.22
CA VAL A 439 0.58 -24.79 -39.97
C VAL A 439 1.11 -23.53 -39.25
N THR A 440 2.38 -23.54 -38.83
CA THR A 440 3.03 -22.43 -38.12
C THR A 440 4.49 -22.29 -38.46
N ASP A 441 5.05 -21.10 -38.21
CA ASP A 441 6.48 -20.80 -38.35
C ASP A 441 7.39 -21.44 -37.27
N SER A 442 6.84 -22.23 -36.33
CA SER A 442 7.61 -22.89 -35.26
C SER A 442 8.04 -24.32 -35.61
N GLU A 443 9.28 -24.68 -35.26
CA GLU A 443 9.84 -26.03 -35.38
C GLU A 443 9.30 -27.01 -34.32
N LEU A 444 8.98 -26.52 -33.11
CA LEU A 444 8.58 -27.34 -31.97
C LEU A 444 7.06 -27.37 -31.80
N PHE A 445 6.55 -28.48 -31.26
CA PHE A 445 5.13 -28.65 -30.99
C PHE A 445 4.64 -27.75 -29.84
N TYR A 446 5.41 -27.68 -28.75
CA TYR A 446 5.04 -26.93 -27.54
C TYR A 446 5.56 -25.49 -27.53
N PHE A 447 6.85 -25.29 -27.79
CA PHE A 447 7.50 -23.97 -27.70
C PHE A 447 7.58 -23.27 -29.06
N TYR A 448 7.58 -21.94 -29.05
CA TYR A 448 7.87 -21.18 -30.26
C TYR A 448 9.39 -21.12 -30.49
N LYS A 449 9.84 -21.65 -31.62
CA LYS A 449 11.24 -21.62 -32.05
C LYS A 449 11.31 -21.29 -33.53
N ALA A 450 12.04 -20.23 -33.88
CA ALA A 450 12.28 -19.77 -35.24
C ALA A 450 13.78 -19.55 -35.47
N ALA A 451 14.19 -19.30 -36.72
CA ALA A 451 15.61 -19.13 -37.07
C ALA A 451 16.29 -17.98 -36.30
N ASP A 452 15.55 -16.92 -35.99
CA ASP A 452 15.98 -15.73 -35.27
C ASP A 452 15.56 -15.73 -33.78
N TRP A 453 14.85 -16.75 -33.31
CA TRP A 453 14.40 -16.88 -31.93
C TRP A 453 14.72 -18.25 -31.34
N THR A 454 15.77 -18.29 -30.51
CA THR A 454 16.30 -19.52 -29.89
C THR A 454 16.26 -19.52 -28.37
N LYS A 455 15.71 -18.48 -27.74
CA LYS A 455 15.58 -18.37 -26.28
C LYS A 455 14.25 -18.95 -25.81
N TRP A 456 14.23 -19.44 -24.57
CA TRP A 456 13.01 -19.92 -23.90
C TRP A 456 12.36 -21.07 -24.68
N THR A 457 13.19 -21.99 -25.17
CA THR A 457 12.72 -23.11 -26.00
C THR A 457 12.61 -24.41 -25.22
N THR A 458 12.94 -24.39 -23.93
CA THR A 458 12.78 -25.52 -23.00
C THR A 458 11.90 -25.12 -21.81
N PRO A 459 11.27 -26.09 -21.11
CA PRO A 459 10.33 -25.78 -20.02
C PRO A 459 10.90 -24.97 -18.86
N LEU A 460 12.19 -25.13 -18.55
CA LEU A 460 12.83 -24.47 -17.39
C LEU A 460 13.57 -23.17 -17.76
N GLU A 461 13.81 -22.89 -19.04
CA GLU A 461 14.45 -21.64 -19.49
C GLU A 461 13.53 -20.41 -19.46
N GLN A 462 12.29 -20.55 -19.00
CA GLN A 462 11.26 -19.51 -19.13
C GLN A 462 11.50 -18.37 -18.12
N PRO A 463 11.27 -17.11 -18.50
CA PRO A 463 11.50 -15.98 -17.61
C PRO A 463 10.44 -15.95 -16.50
N ILE A 464 10.81 -15.40 -15.33
CA ILE A 464 9.82 -14.93 -14.36
C ILE A 464 9.17 -13.67 -14.91
N ILE A 465 7.84 -13.62 -14.89
CA ILE A 465 7.06 -12.57 -15.57
C ILE A 465 6.54 -11.58 -14.54
N GLU A 466 6.69 -10.28 -14.81
CA GLU A 466 5.99 -9.23 -14.06
C GLU A 466 4.56 -9.07 -14.60
N LEU A 467 3.56 -9.08 -13.72
CA LEU A 467 2.19 -8.76 -14.08
C LEU A 467 2.11 -7.30 -14.60
N ALA A 468 1.68 -7.10 -15.84
CA ALA A 468 1.78 -5.79 -16.51
C ALA A 468 0.83 -4.71 -15.94
N ALA A 469 -0.21 -5.10 -15.20
CA ALA A 469 -1.03 -4.28 -14.31
C ALA A 469 -1.88 -5.20 -13.43
N ASP A 470 -2.21 -4.79 -12.19
CA ASP A 470 -3.23 -5.47 -11.36
C ASP A 470 -4.59 -5.33 -12.09
N PRO A 471 -5.19 -6.41 -12.65
CA PRO A 471 -6.42 -6.33 -13.42
C PRO A 471 -7.66 -6.01 -12.57
#